data_AF-A0A1Y4EQV0-F1
#
_entry.id   AF-A0A1Y4EQV0-F1
#
_cell.length_a   1.000
_cell.length_b   1.000
_cell.length_c   1.000
_cell.angle_alpha   90.00
_cell.angle_beta   90.00
_cell.angle_gamma   90.00
#
_symmetry.space_group_name_H-M   'P 1'
#
loop_
_entity.id
_entity.type
_entity.pdbx_description
1 polymer ?
#
loop_
_entity_poly.entity_id
_entity_poly.type
_entity_poly.pdbx_seq_one_letter_code
_entity_poly.pdbx_strand_id
1 'polypeptide(L)'
;MERINAEAHLMGLYVYEALCDVSPVLHAFAKKGTKPKPFRTEPYALNGEKEDKSEQQEEAERLRAEIYMKQMMRAGKNWGKKQN
;
A
#
# COMPACT_ATOMS: atom_id res chain seq x y z
N MET A 1 -15.20 -29.60 11.39
CA MET A 1 -13.79 -29.56 11.85
C MET A 1 -12.93 -28.68 10.95
N GLU A 2 -13.00 -28.82 9.63
CA GLU A 2 -12.19 -28.02 8.69
C GLU A 2 -12.36 -26.51 8.83
N ARG A 3 -13.59 -26.01 9.00
CA ARG A 3 -13.84 -24.57 9.21
C ARG A 3 -13.14 -24.02 10.45
N ILE A 4 -13.26 -24.73 11.59
CA ILE A 4 -12.61 -24.34 12.86
C ILE A 4 -11.09 -24.38 12.71
N ASN A 5 -10.56 -25.38 12.00
CA ASN A 5 -9.12 -25.46 11.72
C ASN A 5 -8.64 -24.28 10.86
N ALA A 6 -9.40 -23.89 9.84
CA ALA A 6 -9.09 -22.72 9.01
C ALA A 6 -9.17 -21.40 9.80
N GLU A 7 -10.18 -21.23 10.66
CA GLU A 7 -10.32 -20.09 11.57
C GLU A 7 -9.13 -19.99 12.54
N ALA A 8 -8.74 -21.11 13.16
CA ALA A 8 -7.59 -21.17 14.07
C ALA A 8 -6.27 -20.86 13.34
N HIS A 9 -6.11 -21.35 12.11
CA HIS A 9 -4.94 -21.05 11.30
C HIS A 9 -4.85 -19.55 10.96
N LEU A 10 -5.97 -18.94 10.53
CA LEU A 10 -6.04 -17.50 10.26
C LEU A 10 -5.74 -16.67 11.51
N MET A 11 -6.27 -17.06 12.68
CA MET A 11 -5.92 -16.43 13.94
C MET A 11 -4.42 -16.55 14.26
N GLY A 12 -3.84 -17.73 14.03
CA GLY A 12 -2.40 -17.96 14.20
C GLY A 12 -1.56 -17.04 13.32
N LEU A 13 -2.00 -16.78 12.09
CA LEU A 13 -1.37 -15.82 11.17
C LEU A 13 -1.37 -14.39 11.74
N TYR A 14 -2.50 -13.92 12.28
CA TYR A 14 -2.57 -12.59 12.91
C TYR A 14 -1.67 -12.45 14.13
N VAL A 15 -1.60 -13.50 14.97
CA VAL A 15 -0.72 -13.51 16.15
C VAL A 15 0.74 -13.47 15.71
N TYR A 16 1.10 -14.28 14.72
CA TYR A 16 2.45 -14.29 14.15
C TYR A 16 2.85 -12.91 13.62
N GLU A 17 1.99 -12.27 12.83
CA GLU A 17 2.24 -10.92 12.30
C GLU A 17 2.45 -9.90 13.43
N ALA A 18 1.57 -9.89 14.44
CA ALA A 18 1.69 -8.97 15.57
C ALA A 18 3.03 -9.13 16.33
N LEU A 19 3.50 -10.36 16.49
CA LEU A 19 4.81 -10.64 17.08
C LEU A 19 5.95 -10.10 16.21
N CYS A 20 5.88 -10.27 14.90
CA CYS A 20 6.85 -9.68 13.97
C CYS A 20 6.83 -8.15 14.02
N ASP A 21 5.66 -7.53 14.04
CA ASP A 21 5.48 -6.08 14.05
C ASP A 21 6.06 -5.44 15.33
N VAL A 22 5.94 -6.10 16.49
CA VAL A 22 6.50 -5.62 17.77
C VAL A 22 7.96 -6.01 17.99
N SER A 23 8.48 -7.00 17.25
CA SER A 23 9.84 -7.54 17.40
C SER A 23 10.97 -6.50 17.44
N PRO A 24 10.93 -5.36 16.68
CA PRO A 24 12.01 -4.38 16.73
C PRO A 24 12.17 -3.72 18.11
N VAL A 25 11.07 -3.58 18.86
CA VAL A 25 11.06 -2.96 20.20
C VAL A 25 11.51 -3.94 21.27
N LEU A 26 11.31 -5.25 21.04
CA LEU A 26 11.68 -6.32 21.96
C LEU A 26 13.15 -6.75 21.84
N HIS A 27 13.87 -6.24 20.83
CA HIS A 27 15.28 -6.56 20.65
C HIS A 27 16.13 -6.00 21.79
N ALA A 28 17.05 -6.81 22.34
CA ALA A 28 17.82 -6.51 23.56
C ALA A 28 18.74 -5.25 23.49
N PHE A 29 18.82 -4.59 22.33
CA PHE A 29 19.55 -3.33 22.14
C PHE A 29 18.80 -2.39 21.18
N ALA A 30 17.46 -2.39 21.22
CA ALA A 30 16.65 -1.50 20.41
C ALA A 30 17.06 -0.03 20.65
N LYS A 31 17.33 0.70 19.55
CA LYS A 31 17.74 2.11 19.64
C LYS A 31 16.63 2.94 20.28
N LYS A 32 16.99 3.98 21.04
CA LYS A 32 16.01 4.90 21.62
C LYS A 32 15.13 5.50 20.52
N GLY A 33 13.81 5.36 20.66
CA GLY A 33 12.83 5.80 19.66
C GLY A 33 12.47 4.75 18.61
N THR A 34 12.95 3.51 18.73
CA THR A 34 12.46 2.39 17.91
C THR A 34 10.97 2.20 18.15
N LYS A 35 10.19 2.21 17.07
CA LYS A 35 8.74 2.00 17.08
C LYS A 35 8.42 0.66 16.44
N PRO A 36 7.36 -0.03 16.92
CA PRO A 36 6.88 -1.20 16.22
C PRO A 36 6.31 -0.79 14.87
N LYS A 37 6.24 -1.74 13.93
CA LYS A 37 5.44 -1.54 12.73
C LYS A 37 3.96 -1.46 13.17
N PRO A 38 3.18 -0.49 12.68
CA PRO A 38 1.75 -0.44 12.97
C PRO A 38 1.09 -1.74 12.50
N PHE A 39 0.28 -2.33 13.38
CA PHE A 39 -0.52 -3.49 13.01
C PHE A 39 -1.49 -3.12 11.88
N ARG A 40 -1.87 -4.12 11.08
CA ARG A 40 -2.77 -3.92 9.95
C ARG A 40 -4.06 -3.24 10.40
N THR A 41 -4.49 -2.26 9.62
CA THR A 41 -5.77 -1.59 9.79
C THR A 41 -6.94 -2.39 9.21
N GLU A 42 -6.63 -3.34 8.32
CA GLU A 42 -7.63 -4.14 7.63
C GLU A 42 -7.31 -5.64 7.68
N PRO A 43 -8.34 -6.51 7.69
CA PRO A 43 -8.18 -7.95 7.63
C PRO A 43 -7.34 -8.44 6.42
N TYR A 44 -6.85 -9.67 6.53
CA TYR A 44 -6.36 -10.42 5.37
C TYR A 44 -7.47 -10.56 4.34
N ALA A 45 -7.11 -10.33 3.07
CA ALA A 45 -8.01 -10.59 1.97
C ALA A 45 -8.14 -12.10 1.81
N LEU A 46 -9.36 -12.62 1.94
CA LEU A 46 -9.64 -14.05 1.75
C LEU A 46 -9.78 -14.40 0.27
N ASN A 47 -10.15 -13.41 -0.53
CA ASN A 47 -10.29 -13.49 -1.98
C ASN A 47 -9.36 -12.40 -2.55
N GLY A 48 -8.66 -12.64 -3.67
CA GLY A 48 -7.61 -11.77 -4.26
C GLY A 48 -8.00 -10.31 -4.61
N GLU A 49 -9.13 -9.81 -4.11
CA GLU A 49 -9.72 -8.50 -4.35
C GLU A 49 -8.83 -7.29 -3.96
N LYS A 50 -7.74 -7.49 -3.19
CA LYS A 50 -6.83 -6.39 -2.81
C LYS A 50 -5.75 -6.11 -3.86
N GLU A 51 -5.23 -7.12 -4.56
CA GLU A 51 -4.23 -6.91 -5.61
C GLU A 51 -4.83 -6.10 -6.78
N ASP A 52 -6.05 -6.46 -7.19
CA ASP A 52 -6.79 -5.73 -8.23
C ASP A 52 -7.00 -4.25 -7.87
N LYS A 53 -7.29 -3.93 -6.60
CA LYS A 53 -7.54 -2.54 -6.18
C LYS A 53 -6.26 -1.70 -6.16
N SER A 54 -5.13 -2.27 -5.74
CA SER A 54 -3.86 -1.54 -5.74
C SER A 54 -3.34 -1.30 -7.15
N GLU A 55 -3.45 -2.29 -8.03
CA GLU A 55 -3.01 -2.16 -9.43
C GLU A 55 -3.87 -1.16 -10.19
N GLN A 56 -5.20 -1.19 -10.00
CA GLN A 56 -6.11 -0.22 -10.60
C GLN A 56 -5.87 1.21 -10.09
N GLN A 57 -5.53 1.37 -8.80
CA GLN A 57 -5.18 2.69 -8.26
C GLN A 57 -3.87 3.23 -8.82
N GLU A 58 -2.85 2.38 -8.91
CA GLU A 58 -1.55 2.75 -9.48
C GLU A 58 -1.66 3.10 -10.97
N GLU A 59 -2.44 2.33 -11.74
CA GLU A 59 -2.70 2.60 -13.14
C GLU A 59 -3.50 3.91 -13.33
N ALA A 60 -4.50 4.16 -12.47
CA ALA A 60 -5.27 5.40 -12.50
C ALA A 60 -4.40 6.64 -12.20
N GLU A 61 -3.45 6.53 -11.26
CA GLU A 61 -2.48 7.60 -10.96
C GLU A 61 -1.51 7.84 -12.13
N ARG A 62 -0.99 6.78 -12.75
CA ARG A 62 -0.17 6.88 -13.97
C ARG A 62 -0.91 7.58 -15.10
N LEU A 63 -2.16 7.20 -15.35
CA LEU A 63 -2.98 7.80 -16.40
C LEU A 63 -3.26 9.29 -16.14
N ARG A 64 -3.54 9.66 -14.89
CA ARG A 64 -3.72 11.06 -14.47
C ARG A 64 -2.45 11.88 -14.70
N ALA A 65 -1.29 11.35 -14.34
CA ALA A 65 0.00 12.01 -14.56
C ALA A 65 0.28 12.21 -16.06
N GLU A 66 0.00 11.21 -16.90
CA GLU A 66 0.20 11.30 -18.34
C GLU A 66 -0.72 12.35 -18.99
N ILE A 67 -2.00 12.38 -18.60
CA ILE A 67 -2.96 13.38 -19.05
C ILE A 67 -2.50 14.79 -18.65
N TYR A 68 -2.06 14.97 -17.40
CA TYR A 68 -1.56 16.24 -16.90
C TYR A 68 -0.33 16.73 -17.69
N MET A 69 0.65 15.85 -17.92
CA MET A 69 1.83 16.16 -18.73
C MET A 69 1.47 16.53 -20.17
N LYS A 70 0.54 15.80 -20.81
CA LYS A 70 0.05 16.11 -22.16
C LYS A 70 -0.62 17.49 -22.21
N GLN A 71 -1.43 17.85 -21.20
CA GLN A 71 -2.06 19.17 -21.12
C GLN A 71 -1.01 20.29 -20.97
N MET A 72 -0.04 20.11 -20.08
CA MET A 72 1.06 21.07 -19.88
C MET A 72 1.91 21.27 -21.15
N MET A 73 2.26 20.18 -21.85
CA MET A 73 2.99 20.28 -23.12
C MET A 73 2.20 21.00 -24.21
N ARG A 74 0.88 20.76 -24.31
CA ARG A 74 0.02 21.46 -25.29
C ARG A 74 -0.11 22.94 -24.96
N ALA A 75 -0.23 23.30 -23.69
CA ALA A 75 -0.26 24.69 -23.23
C ALA A 75 1.07 25.41 -23.51
N GLY A 76 2.21 24.76 -23.23
CA GLY A 76 3.54 25.29 -23.53
C GLY A 76 3.81 25.46 -25.03
N LYS A 77 3.27 24.57 -25.88
CA LYS A 77 3.38 24.65 -27.35
C LYS A 77 2.63 25.86 -27.94
N ASN A 78 1.66 26.42 -27.20
CA ASN A 78 0.89 27.60 -27.59
C ASN A 78 1.47 28.93 -27.07
N TRP A 79 2.42 28.91 -26.14
CA TRP A 79 3.09 30.12 -25.63
C TRP A 79 3.94 30.83 -26.70
N GLY A 80 4.54 30.09 -27.63
CA GLY A 80 5.38 30.65 -28.70
C GLY A 80 4.64 31.08 -29.97
N LYS A 81 3.31 30.96 -30.04
CA LYS A 81 2.53 31.23 -31.27
C LYS A 81 1.68 32.50 -31.23
N LYS A 82 1.83 33.34 -30.19
CA LYS A 82 1.07 34.59 -30.02
C LYS A 82 1.91 35.86 -30.23
N GLN A 83 2.95 35.78 -31.06
CA GLN A 83 3.63 36.93 -31.64
C GLN A 83 3.80 36.71 -33.15
N ASN A 84 2.82 37.17 -33.92
CA ASN A 84 2.90 37.74 -35.27
C ASN A 84 1.48 38.07 -35.72
#